data_AF-A0A6P3VBQ4-F1
#
_entry.id   AF-A0A6P3VBQ4-F1
#
_cell.length_a   1.000
_cell.length_b   1.000
_cell.length_c   1.000
_cell.angle_alpha   90.00
_cell.angle_beta   90.00
_cell.angle_gamma   90.00
#
_symmetry.space_group_name_H-M   'P 1'
#
loop_
_entity.id
_entity.type
_entity.pdbx_description
1 polymer ?
#
loop_
_entity_poly.entity_id
_entity_poly.type
_entity_poly.pdbx_seq_one_letter_code
_entity_poly.pdbx_strand_id
1 'polypeptide(L)'
;MQIGDCSLVLQPSQPDLVLNVGRVTLGEEYRQKQQKFQRDKEKKKVVLAACALLNSGGGVIQMEMANEADHPLELGLDLEQALRELIPSSDVLQAFFETRQQGRFFHIFVKSWSNAALPEDNCTKPRICSVSSSLYRRSGTSTICLDLRQAYDFLKTQKRKAQNTLLNEESEHSKILRAMHQDIMESNSPFQVFQSNKIEYGHILPFPESHSVEFKQFSTQKTQEYVKRVIQEYIPAFANTGGGYLFIGVHDKSRRVLGCAKENIDPDSLQRVIAQAISKLPVFHFCSTDAQVFYEIKVIDVFKNENLYGYLIIVNVEPFCCVVFSEDPASWMVKEQQKIVKLNMNEWVAKMMNTDPDLPEAFESQLTLSDHPAYCREQVNHKTQLQQHLFPVSPGRWQYIPETLWMELSSQHKGLEELIHQQVHPASWGILIFSRSWAVDLGLEEKQGVLCDALLIAHNRPPTLYTILGDQDAEGQDYCNRIALTLKQKLVTMGGYTGKLCVMTKVLCLNPNINAVSLEMSSSQIHYPWSYNFVGTQQMESFLQALMIVLLGFRSLLRYQPEKNSYLSNFHHHSHLFVHDLPVSGKATMAMKIRDRNIRLYMEAEEVENVCEDVSGKTTMAMKIRER
;
A
#
# COMPACT_ATOMS: atom_id res chain seq x y z
N MET A 1 21.98 23.23 -2.71
CA MET A 1 21.17 23.32 -3.94
C MET A 1 20.02 22.34 -3.78
N GLN A 2 18.85 22.82 -3.37
CA GLN A 2 17.65 21.99 -3.20
C GLN A 2 17.23 21.49 -4.57
N ILE A 3 17.16 20.17 -4.73
CA ILE A 3 16.64 19.51 -5.94
C ILE A 3 15.14 19.81 -5.94
N GLY A 4 14.73 20.72 -6.82
CA GLY A 4 13.33 21.11 -7.01
C GLY A 4 12.45 19.89 -7.29
N ASP A 5 11.27 19.94 -6.69
CA ASP A 5 10.24 18.92 -6.63
C ASP A 5 10.07 18.12 -7.94
N CYS A 6 10.10 16.80 -7.82
CA CYS A 6 9.46 15.92 -8.79
C CYS A 6 7.95 16.12 -8.65
N SER A 7 7.38 17.10 -9.34
CA SER A 7 5.93 17.33 -9.37
C SER A 7 5.26 16.21 -10.18
N LEU A 8 5.06 15.07 -9.55
CA LEU A 8 4.12 14.05 -9.99
C LEU A 8 2.72 14.58 -9.70
N VAL A 9 1.85 14.59 -10.70
CA VAL A 9 0.49 15.12 -10.57
C VAL A 9 -0.46 13.94 -10.65
N LEU A 10 -1.20 13.70 -9.56
CA LEU A 10 -2.36 12.82 -9.63
C LEU A 10 -3.47 13.54 -10.40
N GLN A 11 -4.04 12.89 -11.40
CA GLN A 11 -5.17 13.46 -12.11
C GLN A 11 -6.43 13.37 -11.23
N PRO A 12 -7.11 14.50 -10.96
CA PRO A 12 -8.35 14.49 -10.20
C PRO A 12 -9.47 13.82 -11.01
N SER A 13 -10.51 13.38 -10.30
CA SER A 13 -11.76 12.93 -10.90
C SER A 13 -11.60 11.79 -11.92
N GLN A 14 -10.68 10.86 -11.67
CA GLN A 14 -10.51 9.64 -12.47
C GLN A 14 -11.11 8.42 -11.74
N PRO A 15 -11.65 7.42 -12.47
CA PRO A 15 -12.18 6.19 -11.87
C PRO A 15 -11.08 5.27 -11.30
N ASP A 16 -9.82 5.61 -11.55
CA ASP A 16 -8.63 4.91 -11.07
C ASP A 16 -7.54 5.92 -10.67
N LEU A 17 -6.51 5.48 -9.96
CA LEU A 17 -5.35 6.30 -9.66
C LEU A 17 -4.51 6.52 -10.92
N VAL A 18 -4.56 7.73 -11.48
CA VAL A 18 -3.77 8.11 -12.66
C VAL A 18 -2.68 9.11 -12.30
N LEU A 19 -1.42 8.67 -12.37
CA LEU A 19 -0.25 9.51 -12.09
C LEU A 19 0.36 10.03 -13.39
N ASN A 20 0.31 11.34 -13.60
CA ASN A 20 0.98 12.00 -14.70
C ASN A 20 2.44 12.33 -14.35
N VAL A 21 3.39 11.72 -15.09
CA VAL A 21 4.84 11.94 -14.89
C VAL A 21 5.42 13.01 -15.83
N GLY A 22 4.60 13.59 -16.71
CA GLY A 22 4.97 14.59 -17.71
C GLY A 22 5.56 13.97 -18.98
N ARG A 23 6.48 14.71 -19.63
CA ARG A 23 7.17 14.26 -20.84
C ARG A 23 8.28 13.27 -20.51
N VAL A 24 8.32 12.14 -21.21
CA VAL A 24 9.32 11.07 -21.06
C VAL A 24 9.78 10.61 -22.44
N THR A 25 11.08 10.39 -22.60
CA THR A 25 11.63 9.82 -23.83
C THR A 25 11.48 8.31 -23.82
N LEU A 26 10.90 7.72 -24.86
CA LEU A 26 10.65 6.28 -24.97
C LEU A 26 11.41 5.64 -26.14
N GLY A 27 11.60 4.33 -26.08
CA GLY A 27 12.37 3.53 -27.04
C GLY A 27 13.85 3.49 -26.68
N GLU A 28 14.44 2.28 -26.71
CA GLU A 28 15.82 2.05 -26.27
C GLU A 28 16.83 2.93 -27.02
N GLU A 29 16.70 3.05 -28.34
CA GLU A 29 17.61 3.87 -29.14
C GLU A 29 17.57 5.35 -28.76
N TYR A 30 16.39 5.91 -28.52
CA TYR A 30 16.23 7.31 -28.13
C TYR A 30 16.73 7.54 -26.71
N ARG A 31 16.47 6.61 -25.79
CA ARG A 31 16.95 6.69 -24.41
C ARG A 31 18.47 6.55 -24.32
N GLN A 32 19.11 5.73 -25.16
CA GLN A 32 20.57 5.65 -25.22
C GLN A 32 21.21 6.96 -25.70
N LYS A 33 20.60 7.65 -26.67
CA LYS A 33 21.04 8.95 -27.20
C LYS A 33 20.80 10.12 -26.22
N GLN A 34 19.92 9.94 -25.25
CA GLN A 34 19.58 10.96 -24.26
C GLN A 34 20.72 11.20 -23.27
N GLN A 35 20.88 12.46 -22.81
CA GLN A 35 21.83 12.80 -21.75
C GLN A 35 21.53 12.00 -20.47
N LYS A 36 22.57 11.38 -19.88
CA LYS A 36 22.45 10.51 -18.70
C LYS A 36 21.66 11.16 -17.55
N PHE A 37 21.95 12.43 -17.24
CA PHE A 37 21.27 13.16 -16.17
C PHE A 37 19.75 13.26 -16.40
N GLN A 38 19.32 13.58 -17.63
CA GLN A 38 17.91 13.68 -17.97
C GLN A 38 17.25 12.29 -17.98
N ARG A 39 17.93 11.28 -18.53
CA ARG A 39 17.48 9.89 -18.51
C ARG A 39 17.23 9.38 -17.09
N ASP A 40 18.17 9.64 -16.18
CA ASP A 40 18.06 9.27 -14.77
C ASP A 40 16.93 10.04 -14.05
N LYS A 41 16.70 11.31 -14.41
CA LYS A 41 15.59 12.11 -13.88
C LYS A 41 14.23 11.56 -14.31
N GLU A 42 14.07 11.20 -15.58
CA GLU A 42 12.85 10.58 -16.11
C GLU A 42 12.61 9.21 -15.48
N LYS A 43 13.65 8.37 -15.42
CA LYS A 43 13.60 7.05 -14.76
C LYS A 43 13.14 7.18 -13.31
N LYS A 44 13.71 8.12 -12.55
CA LYS A 44 13.32 8.34 -11.15
C LYS A 44 11.83 8.68 -10.99
N LYS A 45 11.26 9.49 -11.89
CA LYS A 45 9.83 9.84 -11.86
C LYS A 45 8.93 8.63 -12.11
N VAL A 46 9.26 7.84 -13.14
CA VAL A 46 8.49 6.64 -13.50
C VAL A 46 8.54 5.61 -12.38
N VAL A 47 9.72 5.34 -11.83
CA VAL A 47 9.93 4.39 -10.73
C VAL A 47 9.21 4.82 -9.45
N LEU A 48 9.23 6.12 -9.13
CA LEU A 48 8.48 6.65 -7.98
C LEU A 48 6.97 6.46 -8.18
N ALA A 49 6.43 6.81 -9.35
CA ALA A 49 5.02 6.63 -9.65
C ALA A 49 4.60 5.14 -9.61
N ALA A 50 5.42 4.25 -10.16
CA ALA A 50 5.20 2.81 -10.08
C ALA A 50 5.19 2.30 -8.63
N CYS A 51 6.17 2.70 -7.82
CA CYS A 51 6.22 2.36 -6.39
C CYS A 51 4.97 2.84 -5.64
N ALA A 52 4.56 4.08 -5.89
CA ALA A 52 3.36 4.65 -5.28
C ALA A 52 2.09 3.85 -5.64
N LEU A 53 1.89 3.50 -6.91
CA LEU A 53 0.70 2.76 -7.36
C LEU A 53 0.71 1.31 -6.86
N LEU A 54 1.85 0.62 -6.91
CA LEU A 54 1.99 -0.73 -6.36
C LEU A 54 1.50 -0.79 -4.90
N ASN A 55 1.88 0.20 -4.09
CA ASN A 55 1.54 0.29 -2.67
C ASN A 55 0.12 0.84 -2.39
N SER A 56 -0.66 1.17 -3.42
CA SER A 56 -1.94 1.90 -3.28
C SER A 56 -3.10 1.29 -4.07
N GLY A 57 -3.06 -0.01 -4.36
CA GLY A 57 -4.14 -0.68 -5.09
C GLY A 57 -3.96 -0.75 -6.61
N GLY A 58 -2.78 -0.38 -7.12
CA GLY A 58 -2.50 -0.26 -8.55
C GLY A 58 -3.06 1.03 -9.16
N GLY A 59 -3.01 1.12 -10.49
CA GLY A 59 -3.49 2.29 -11.24
C GLY A 59 -2.78 2.44 -12.58
N VAL A 60 -2.66 3.67 -13.07
CA VAL A 60 -2.09 3.98 -14.37
C VAL A 60 -1.05 5.09 -14.24
N ILE A 61 0.13 4.88 -14.81
CA ILE A 61 1.11 5.94 -15.05
C ILE A 61 0.87 6.47 -16.44
N GLN A 62 0.52 7.74 -16.56
CA GLN A 62 0.36 8.42 -17.83
C GLN A 62 1.59 9.30 -18.09
N MET A 63 2.13 9.21 -19.30
CA MET A 63 3.21 10.08 -19.76
C MET A 63 2.97 10.54 -21.19
N GLU A 64 3.49 11.71 -21.51
CA GLU A 64 3.54 12.21 -22.88
C GLU A 64 4.88 11.83 -23.50
N MET A 65 4.85 11.30 -24.72
CA MET A 65 6.08 10.94 -25.43
C MET A 65 6.84 12.22 -25.79
N ALA A 66 8.10 12.32 -25.35
CA ALA A 66 8.93 13.48 -25.64
C ALA A 66 9.47 13.46 -27.07
N ASN A 67 9.70 12.25 -27.61
CA ASN A 67 10.14 11.98 -28.97
C ASN A 67 8.96 11.70 -29.89
N GLU A 68 9.07 12.17 -31.13
CA GLU A 68 8.14 11.82 -32.21
C GLU A 68 8.66 10.57 -32.91
N ALA A 69 7.80 9.57 -33.07
CA ALA A 69 8.10 8.34 -33.79
C ALA A 69 6.88 7.92 -34.59
N ASP A 70 7.12 7.47 -35.82
CA ASP A 70 6.08 7.01 -36.74
C ASP A 70 5.58 5.58 -36.44
N HIS A 71 6.18 4.91 -35.45
CA HIS A 71 5.86 3.54 -35.06
C HIS A 71 5.67 3.43 -33.53
N PRO A 72 4.97 2.39 -33.05
CA PRO A 72 4.83 2.13 -31.62
C PRO A 72 6.20 1.94 -30.95
N LEU A 73 6.40 2.60 -29.80
CA LEU A 73 7.66 2.56 -29.08
C LEU A 73 7.62 1.60 -27.88
N GLU A 74 8.75 0.96 -27.62
CA GLU A 74 9.01 0.25 -26.37
C GLU A 74 9.37 1.22 -25.22
N LEU A 75 9.38 0.76 -23.97
CA LEU A 75 9.78 1.59 -22.83
C LEU A 75 11.26 2.01 -22.88
N GLY A 76 12.13 1.05 -23.20
CA GLY A 76 13.57 1.15 -23.04
C GLY A 76 14.06 0.37 -21.80
N LEU A 77 15.23 -0.25 -21.94
CA LEU A 77 15.75 -1.27 -21.02
C LEU A 77 16.03 -0.71 -19.63
N ASP A 78 16.43 0.54 -19.51
CA ASP A 78 16.70 1.17 -18.21
C ASP A 78 15.42 1.41 -17.40
N LEU A 79 14.28 1.67 -18.05
CA LEU A 79 12.98 1.76 -17.40
C LEU A 79 12.45 0.37 -17.04
N GLU A 80 12.52 -0.59 -17.97
CA GLU A 80 12.08 -1.96 -17.70
C GLU A 80 12.85 -2.60 -16.55
N GLN A 81 14.17 -2.43 -16.53
CA GLN A 81 15.02 -2.93 -15.45
C GLN A 81 14.67 -2.28 -14.12
N ALA A 82 14.46 -0.96 -14.10
CA ALA A 82 14.11 -0.26 -12.87
C ALA A 82 12.70 -0.63 -12.35
N LEU A 83 11.74 -0.93 -13.23
CA LEU A 83 10.44 -1.46 -12.85
C LEU A 83 10.54 -2.91 -12.35
N ARG A 84 11.40 -3.73 -12.99
CA ARG A 84 11.67 -5.10 -12.58
C ARG A 84 12.29 -5.18 -11.17
N GLU A 85 13.12 -4.21 -10.82
CA GLU A 85 13.73 -4.10 -9.49
C GLU A 85 12.71 -3.78 -8.37
N LEU A 86 11.51 -3.27 -8.71
CA LEU A 86 10.44 -3.02 -7.73
C LEU A 86 9.66 -4.27 -7.36
N ILE A 87 9.69 -5.31 -8.21
CA ILE A 87 8.91 -6.54 -8.06
C ILE A 87 9.78 -7.70 -7.55
N PRO A 88 9.20 -8.74 -6.95
CA PRO A 88 9.97 -9.91 -6.54
C PRO A 88 10.64 -10.54 -7.75
N SER A 89 11.88 -10.99 -7.61
CA SER A 89 12.67 -11.58 -8.70
C SER A 89 12.06 -12.83 -9.33
N SER A 90 11.11 -13.48 -8.64
CA SER A 90 10.34 -14.62 -9.14
C SER A 90 9.24 -14.24 -10.14
N ASP A 91 8.81 -12.98 -10.14
CA ASP A 91 7.63 -12.54 -10.87
C ASP A 91 8.04 -11.93 -12.22
N VAL A 92 7.28 -12.25 -13.26
CA VAL A 92 7.51 -11.70 -14.61
C VAL A 92 7.00 -10.25 -14.66
N LEU A 93 7.73 -9.34 -15.32
CA LEU A 93 7.39 -7.91 -15.41
C LEU A 93 5.93 -7.69 -15.85
N GLN A 94 5.45 -8.44 -16.85
CA GLN A 94 4.10 -8.34 -17.40
C GLN A 94 2.98 -8.76 -16.43
N ALA A 95 3.33 -9.42 -15.33
CA ALA A 95 2.37 -9.72 -14.26
C ALA A 95 1.93 -8.46 -13.51
N PHE A 96 2.81 -7.46 -13.41
CA PHE A 96 2.58 -6.21 -12.69
C PHE A 96 2.45 -4.98 -13.59
N PHE A 97 3.16 -4.96 -14.71
CA PHE A 97 3.25 -3.80 -15.59
C PHE A 97 2.86 -4.18 -17.01
N GLU A 98 1.87 -3.49 -17.56
CA GLU A 98 1.53 -3.57 -18.99
C GLU A 98 1.59 -2.19 -19.60
N THR A 99 1.98 -2.12 -20.87
CA THR A 99 2.13 -0.85 -21.57
C THR A 99 1.13 -0.72 -22.68
N ARG A 100 0.71 0.52 -22.96
CA ARG A 100 -0.09 0.83 -24.14
C ARG A 100 0.17 2.25 -24.59
N GLN A 101 0.38 2.41 -25.89
CA GLN A 101 0.44 3.72 -26.53
C GLN A 101 -0.96 4.12 -27.06
N GLN A 102 -1.35 5.37 -26.82
CA GLN A 102 -2.61 5.97 -27.28
C GLN A 102 -2.32 7.38 -27.80
N GLY A 103 -2.17 7.51 -29.12
CA GLY A 103 -1.73 8.76 -29.75
C GLY A 103 -0.35 9.19 -29.22
N ARG A 104 -0.26 10.42 -28.70
CA ARG A 104 0.94 11.00 -28.07
C ARG A 104 1.18 10.56 -26.62
N PHE A 105 0.23 9.85 -26.02
CA PHE A 105 0.32 9.39 -24.64
C PHE A 105 0.77 7.93 -24.58
N PHE A 106 1.54 7.63 -23.56
CA PHE A 106 1.96 6.28 -23.22
C PHE A 106 1.51 5.98 -21.80
N HIS A 107 0.91 4.81 -21.62
CA HIS A 107 0.34 4.37 -20.35
C HIS A 107 1.08 3.14 -19.85
N ILE A 108 1.44 3.12 -18.58
CA ILE A 108 1.87 1.92 -17.86
C ILE A 108 0.77 1.58 -16.87
N PHE A 109 0.10 0.45 -17.10
CA PHE A 109 -0.90 -0.11 -16.22
C PHE A 109 -0.21 -0.90 -15.11
N VAL A 110 -0.41 -0.47 -13.87
CA VAL A 110 0.23 -1.02 -12.68
C VAL A 110 -0.81 -1.83 -11.90
N LYS A 111 -0.59 -3.14 -11.80
CA LYS A 111 -1.35 -4.02 -10.92
C LYS A 111 -1.02 -3.67 -9.45
N SER A 112 -1.96 -3.84 -8.54
CA SER A 112 -1.64 -3.73 -7.11
C SER A 112 -0.59 -4.73 -6.68
N TRP A 113 0.26 -4.31 -5.73
CA TRP A 113 0.99 -5.25 -4.90
C TRP A 113 0.02 -6.10 -4.08
N SER A 114 0.25 -7.40 -4.00
CA SER A 114 -0.59 -8.32 -3.24
C SER A 114 0.23 -9.41 -2.55
N ASN A 115 -0.17 -9.77 -1.34
CA ASN A 115 0.49 -10.76 -0.48
C ASN A 115 0.25 -12.22 -0.87
N ALA A 116 -0.12 -12.51 -2.13
CA ALA A 116 -0.40 -13.88 -2.55
C ALA A 116 0.83 -14.77 -2.27
N ALA A 117 0.62 -15.84 -1.51
CA ALA A 117 1.64 -16.82 -1.20
C ALA A 117 2.24 -17.36 -2.51
N LEU A 118 3.58 -17.46 -2.57
CA LEU A 118 4.20 -18.19 -3.66
C LEU A 118 3.83 -19.68 -3.51
N PRO A 119 3.41 -20.36 -4.59
CA PRO A 119 3.05 -21.78 -4.52
C PRO A 119 4.17 -22.71 -4.03
N GLU A 120 5.43 -22.24 -4.02
CA GLU A 120 6.60 -23.10 -3.83
C GLU A 120 7.42 -22.83 -2.57
N ASP A 121 7.11 -21.80 -1.78
CA ASP A 121 7.84 -21.52 -0.54
C ASP A 121 6.89 -21.05 0.56
N ASN A 122 7.03 -21.61 1.78
CA ASN A 122 6.46 -21.07 3.03
C ASN A 122 6.97 -19.64 3.37
N CYS A 123 7.59 -18.93 2.41
CA CYS A 123 8.02 -17.55 2.52
C CYS A 123 6.87 -16.61 2.21
N THR A 124 6.44 -15.88 3.23
CA THR A 124 5.55 -14.73 3.09
C THR A 124 6.24 -13.65 2.25
N LYS A 125 5.59 -13.16 1.18
CA LYS A 125 6.09 -12.03 0.39
C LYS A 125 6.14 -10.75 1.25
N PRO A 126 7.08 -9.83 0.98
CA PRO A 126 6.98 -8.43 1.41
C PRO A 126 5.60 -7.86 1.13
N ARG A 127 5.12 -6.93 1.97
CA ARG A 127 3.77 -6.35 1.83
C ARG A 127 3.69 -5.06 1.04
N ILE A 128 4.83 -4.41 0.89
CA ILE A 128 4.96 -3.16 0.16
C ILE A 128 6.21 -3.27 -0.70
N CYS A 129 6.19 -2.59 -1.84
CA CYS A 129 7.38 -2.41 -2.66
C CYS A 129 8.19 -1.20 -2.17
N SER A 130 9.46 -1.17 -2.53
CA SER A 130 10.36 -0.04 -2.26
C SER A 130 11.39 0.07 -3.37
N VAL A 131 11.78 1.30 -3.70
CA VAL A 131 12.91 1.57 -4.60
C VAL A 131 14.22 1.26 -3.89
N SER A 132 14.30 1.56 -2.59
CA SER A 132 15.40 1.17 -1.71
C SER A 132 14.86 1.00 -0.30
N SER A 133 15.34 -0.04 0.40
CA SER A 133 15.06 -0.26 1.81
C SER A 133 15.83 0.70 2.72
N SER A 134 16.92 1.31 2.21
CA SER A 134 17.89 2.09 3.00
C SER A 134 18.48 1.31 4.19
N LEU A 135 18.43 -0.02 4.14
CA LEU A 135 19.04 -0.92 5.10
C LEU A 135 20.32 -1.48 4.52
N TYR A 136 21.39 -1.39 5.30
CA TYR A 136 22.68 -1.91 4.91
C TYR A 136 23.14 -2.99 5.87
N ARG A 137 23.89 -3.95 5.33
CA ARG A 137 24.64 -4.92 6.13
C ARG A 137 26.03 -5.15 5.54
N ARG A 138 26.92 -5.66 6.39
CA ARG A 138 28.20 -6.21 5.95
C ARG A 138 28.00 -7.64 5.47
N SER A 139 28.60 -7.98 4.34
CA SER A 139 28.57 -9.32 3.76
C SER A 139 29.96 -9.63 3.21
N GLY A 140 30.74 -10.41 3.96
CA GLY A 140 32.16 -10.57 3.69
C GLY A 140 32.88 -9.22 3.78
N THR A 141 33.60 -8.82 2.74
CA THR A 141 34.29 -7.53 2.65
C THR A 141 33.44 -6.41 2.05
N SER A 142 32.17 -6.69 1.71
CA SER A 142 31.30 -5.75 1.00
C SER A 142 30.20 -5.20 1.89
N THR A 143 29.82 -3.94 1.64
CA THR A 143 28.59 -3.35 2.18
C THR A 143 27.51 -3.47 1.12
N ILE A 144 26.38 -4.08 1.49
CA ILE A 144 25.26 -4.28 0.58
C ILE A 144 24.01 -3.61 1.12
N CYS A 145 23.31 -2.87 0.25
CA CYS A 145 21.95 -2.43 0.51
C CYS A 145 21.04 -3.65 0.36
N LEU A 146 20.21 -3.91 1.36
CA LEU A 146 19.30 -5.04 1.35
C LEU A 146 18.21 -4.82 0.31
N ASP A 147 18.02 -5.80 -0.57
CA ASP A 147 16.83 -5.86 -1.41
C ASP A 147 15.57 -6.04 -0.55
N LEU A 148 14.39 -5.91 -1.17
CA LEU A 148 13.12 -5.93 -0.45
C LEU A 148 12.88 -7.23 0.35
N ARG A 149 13.30 -8.39 -0.19
CA ARG A 149 13.13 -9.68 0.47
C ARG A 149 14.12 -9.84 1.61
N GLN A 150 15.38 -9.52 1.36
CA GLN A 150 16.43 -9.53 2.38
C GLN A 150 16.10 -8.59 3.54
N ALA A 151 15.55 -7.41 3.25
CA ALA A 151 15.10 -6.44 4.25
C ALA A 151 13.96 -7.03 5.10
N TYR A 152 12.97 -7.67 4.48
CA TYR A 152 11.87 -8.33 5.21
C TYR A 152 12.37 -9.41 6.17
N ASP A 153 13.21 -10.32 5.67
CA ASP A 153 13.75 -11.44 6.44
C ASP A 153 14.65 -10.94 7.57
N PHE A 154 15.40 -9.87 7.32
CA PHE A 154 16.20 -9.18 8.32
C PHE A 154 15.32 -8.60 9.44
N LEU A 155 14.27 -7.84 9.11
CA LEU A 155 13.34 -7.27 10.09
C LEU A 155 12.66 -8.36 10.94
N LYS A 156 12.24 -9.47 10.31
CA LYS A 156 11.69 -10.63 11.02
C LYS A 156 12.68 -11.23 12.00
N THR A 157 13.92 -11.40 11.57
CA THR A 157 15.00 -11.92 12.42
C THR A 157 15.24 -11.01 13.62
N GLN A 158 15.33 -9.70 13.39
CA GLN A 158 15.54 -8.73 14.46
C GLN A 158 14.34 -8.66 15.43
N LYS A 159 13.10 -8.71 14.93
CA LYS A 159 11.89 -8.80 15.77
C LYS A 159 11.91 -10.03 16.68
N ARG A 160 12.24 -11.21 16.14
CA ARG A 160 12.36 -12.46 16.92
C ARG A 160 13.44 -12.38 17.97
N LYS A 161 14.62 -11.84 17.64
CA LYS A 161 15.70 -11.64 18.62
C LYS A 161 15.27 -10.73 19.77
N ALA A 162 14.64 -9.60 19.45
CA ALA A 162 14.14 -8.66 20.45
C ALA A 162 13.09 -9.31 21.39
N GLN A 163 12.17 -10.11 20.84
CA GLN A 163 11.17 -10.85 21.63
C GLN A 163 11.80 -11.92 22.52
N ASN A 164 12.81 -12.64 22.03
CA ASN A 164 13.51 -13.65 22.83
C ASN A 164 14.33 -13.04 23.97
N THR A 165 14.86 -11.82 23.80
CA THR A 165 15.54 -11.10 24.88
C THR A 165 14.58 -10.70 26.01
N LEU A 166 13.30 -10.44 25.71
CA LEU A 166 12.27 -10.18 26.73
C LEU A 166 11.88 -11.44 27.53
N LEU A 167 12.00 -12.63 26.92
CA LEU A 167 11.68 -13.92 27.57
C LEU A 167 12.84 -14.48 28.41
N ASN A 168 14.08 -14.06 28.11
CA ASN A 168 15.30 -14.58 28.73
C ASN A 168 16.02 -13.51 29.57
N GLU A 169 15.31 -12.82 30.46
CA GLU A 169 15.96 -12.05 31.54
C GLU A 169 16.70 -12.97 32.55
N GLU A 170 16.59 -14.30 32.43
CA GLU A 170 17.28 -15.28 33.28
C GLU A 170 18.18 -16.30 32.53
N SER A 171 18.94 -15.89 31.50
CA SER A 171 19.98 -16.80 31.00
C SER A 171 21.37 -16.16 30.92
N GLU A 172 22.30 -16.73 31.68
CA GLU A 172 23.74 -16.45 31.66
C GLU A 172 24.43 -16.73 30.31
N HIS A 173 23.68 -17.16 29.29
CA HIS A 173 24.20 -17.46 27.95
C HIS A 173 24.67 -16.22 27.17
N SER A 174 24.21 -15.02 27.53
CA SER A 174 24.73 -13.75 26.95
C SER A 174 26.15 -13.42 27.44
N LYS A 175 26.55 -13.91 28.63
CA LYS A 175 27.93 -13.81 29.12
C LYS A 175 28.86 -14.80 28.41
N ILE A 176 28.37 -15.98 28.04
CA ILE A 176 29.18 -17.06 27.43
C ILE A 176 29.56 -16.72 25.97
N LEU A 177 28.66 -16.08 25.20
CA LEU A 177 28.98 -15.62 23.83
C LEU A 177 29.90 -14.39 23.79
N ARG A 178 29.86 -13.54 24.83
CA ARG A 178 30.85 -12.47 25.04
C ARG A 178 32.21 -13.05 25.47
N ALA A 179 32.22 -14.04 26.36
CA ALA A 179 33.44 -14.69 26.83
C ALA A 179 34.16 -15.47 25.72
N MET A 180 33.44 -16.17 24.83
CA MET A 180 34.07 -16.93 23.72
C MET A 180 34.68 -16.04 22.63
N HIS A 181 34.28 -14.76 22.50
CA HIS A 181 34.92 -13.81 21.58
C HIS A 181 36.11 -13.05 22.21
N GLN A 182 36.33 -13.18 23.52
CA GLN A 182 37.40 -12.47 24.22
C GLN A 182 38.73 -13.23 24.28
N ASP A 183 38.77 -14.49 23.83
CA ASP A 183 39.96 -15.36 23.91
C ASP A 183 40.77 -15.51 22.61
N ILE A 184 40.65 -14.57 21.67
CA ILE A 184 41.62 -14.44 20.57
C ILE A 184 42.14 -13.00 20.55
N MET A 185 43.01 -12.67 21.50
CA MET A 185 43.94 -11.55 21.36
C MET A 185 45.00 -11.92 20.31
N GLU A 186 44.59 -11.92 19.05
CA GLU A 186 45.52 -11.94 17.92
C GLU A 186 46.30 -10.62 17.90
N SER A 187 47.63 -10.73 17.75
CA SER A 187 48.59 -9.63 17.72
C SER A 187 48.47 -8.70 16.50
N ASN A 188 47.40 -8.80 15.72
CA ASN A 188 47.13 -8.04 14.50
C ASN A 188 45.68 -7.47 14.47
N SER A 189 45.08 -7.20 15.63
CA SER A 189 43.68 -6.77 15.69
C SER A 189 43.50 -5.29 15.32
N PRO A 190 42.38 -4.92 14.65
CA PRO A 190 42.00 -3.53 14.39
C PRO A 190 42.00 -2.65 15.65
N PHE A 191 41.70 -3.26 16.80
CA PHE A 191 41.71 -2.62 18.11
C PHE A 191 43.09 -2.05 18.49
N GLN A 192 44.20 -2.71 18.14
CA GLN A 192 45.53 -2.18 18.45
C GLN A 192 45.83 -0.88 17.70
N VAL A 193 45.43 -0.82 16.43
CA VAL A 193 45.54 0.41 15.63
C VAL A 193 44.61 1.46 16.21
N PHE A 194 43.39 1.09 16.61
CA PHE A 194 42.48 1.97 17.33
C PHE A 194 43.03 2.46 18.68
N GLN A 195 43.90 1.73 19.37
CA GLN A 195 44.56 2.22 20.59
C GLN A 195 45.80 3.08 20.33
N SER A 196 46.31 3.13 19.10
CA SER A 196 47.49 3.91 18.72
C SER A 196 47.17 5.40 18.56
N ASN A 197 48.15 6.28 18.85
CA ASN A 197 48.01 7.73 18.67
C ASN A 197 48.82 8.28 17.48
N LYS A 198 49.76 7.49 16.95
CA LYS A 198 50.60 7.85 15.80
C LYS A 198 50.70 6.70 14.82
N ILE A 199 50.83 7.01 13.53
CA ILE A 199 51.08 6.03 12.47
C ILE A 199 51.89 6.68 11.34
N GLU A 200 52.70 5.89 10.63
CA GLU A 200 53.52 6.41 9.52
C GLU A 200 52.75 6.44 8.21
N TYR A 201 52.98 7.49 7.42
CA TYR A 201 52.48 7.61 6.06
C TYR A 201 53.06 6.48 5.19
N GLY A 202 52.18 5.78 4.48
CA GLY A 202 52.53 4.63 3.66
C GLY A 202 52.62 3.31 4.42
N HIS A 203 52.47 3.32 5.75
CA HIS A 203 52.40 2.09 6.56
C HIS A 203 51.26 1.19 6.04
N ILE A 204 51.55 -0.11 5.90
CA ILE A 204 50.59 -1.10 5.43
C ILE A 204 49.96 -1.76 6.65
N LEU A 205 48.64 -1.60 6.82
CA LEU A 205 47.93 -2.22 7.93
C LEU A 205 48.05 -3.77 7.87
N PRO A 206 48.25 -4.44 9.02
CA PRO A 206 48.56 -5.87 9.06
C PRO A 206 47.34 -6.77 8.81
N PHE A 207 46.14 -6.19 8.68
CA PHE A 207 44.89 -6.90 8.42
C PHE A 207 44.19 -6.39 7.15
N PRO A 208 43.44 -7.24 6.43
CA PRO A 208 42.61 -6.83 5.31
C PRO A 208 41.25 -6.27 5.77
N GLU A 209 40.47 -5.76 4.82
CA GLU A 209 39.03 -5.55 5.03
C GLU A 209 38.35 -6.89 5.34
N SER A 210 37.29 -6.82 6.14
CA SER A 210 36.55 -7.99 6.61
C SER A 210 35.09 -7.59 6.89
N HIS A 211 34.29 -8.50 7.45
CA HIS A 211 32.93 -8.16 7.86
C HIS A 211 32.89 -7.04 8.92
N SER A 212 33.94 -6.91 9.74
CA SER A 212 34.06 -5.94 10.84
C SER A 212 35.11 -4.85 10.58
N VAL A 213 35.70 -4.78 9.39
CA VAL A 213 36.70 -3.77 9.01
C VAL A 213 36.44 -3.26 7.60
N GLU A 214 36.37 -1.94 7.44
CA GLU A 214 36.30 -1.26 6.14
C GLU A 214 37.35 -0.16 6.05
N PHE A 215 38.01 -0.06 4.89
CA PHE A 215 38.94 1.01 4.56
C PHE A 215 38.31 1.96 3.56
N LYS A 216 38.52 3.26 3.78
CA LYS A 216 38.14 4.31 2.83
C LYS A 216 39.25 5.33 2.74
N GLN A 217 39.57 5.77 1.53
CA GLN A 217 40.46 6.90 1.31
C GLN A 217 39.70 8.22 1.33
N PHE A 218 40.36 9.32 1.68
CA PHE A 218 39.76 10.65 1.56
C PHE A 218 39.56 11.04 0.09
N SER A 219 38.43 11.70 -0.20
CA SER A 219 38.21 12.35 -1.50
C SER A 219 38.84 13.74 -1.54
N THR A 220 39.40 14.10 -2.70
CA THR A 220 40.04 15.40 -2.96
C THR A 220 39.04 16.55 -3.17
N GLN A 221 37.75 16.26 -3.39
CA GLN A 221 36.69 17.26 -3.50
C GLN A 221 35.71 17.13 -2.32
N LYS A 222 35.51 18.25 -1.60
CA LYS A 222 34.51 18.41 -0.51
C LYS A 222 34.51 17.26 0.51
N THR A 223 35.61 17.11 1.25
CA THR A 223 35.83 15.98 2.15
C THR A 223 34.73 15.79 3.20
N GLN A 224 34.17 16.86 3.77
CA GLN A 224 33.08 16.74 4.74
C GLN A 224 31.80 16.14 4.11
N GLU A 225 31.44 16.50 2.88
CA GLU A 225 30.29 15.91 2.18
C GLU A 225 30.55 14.42 1.89
N TYR A 226 31.77 14.08 1.47
CA TYR A 226 32.17 12.69 1.25
C TYR A 226 32.06 11.87 2.54
N VAL A 227 32.62 12.35 3.66
CA VAL A 227 32.59 11.65 4.94
C VAL A 227 31.14 11.45 5.41
N LYS A 228 30.26 12.44 5.27
CA LYS A 228 28.83 12.28 5.58
C LYS A 228 28.20 11.10 4.83
N ARG A 229 28.47 10.95 3.53
CA ARG A 229 27.94 9.82 2.74
C ARG A 229 28.53 8.48 3.20
N VAL A 230 29.83 8.43 3.47
CA VAL A 230 30.48 7.21 3.98
C VAL A 230 29.85 6.80 5.32
N ILE A 231 29.63 7.76 6.22
CA ILE A 231 28.99 7.50 7.51
C ILE A 231 27.56 6.99 7.34
N GLN A 232 26.78 7.60 6.44
CA GLN A 232 25.41 7.16 6.15
C GLN A 232 25.32 5.72 5.63
N GLU A 233 26.31 5.25 4.90
CA GLU A 233 26.30 3.89 4.33
C GLU A 233 26.88 2.84 5.30
N TYR A 234 28.06 3.13 5.87
CA TYR A 234 28.85 2.12 6.58
C TYR A 234 28.48 1.96 8.05
N ILE A 235 28.05 3.03 8.74
CA ILE A 235 27.68 2.92 10.16
C ILE A 235 26.43 2.05 10.34
N PRO A 236 25.33 2.22 9.58
CA PRO A 236 24.21 1.28 9.63
C PRO A 236 24.63 -0.14 9.27
N ALA A 237 25.53 -0.32 8.29
CA ALA A 237 26.02 -1.63 7.89
C ALA A 237 26.70 -2.37 9.06
N PHE A 238 27.59 -1.70 9.79
CA PHE A 238 28.24 -2.28 10.97
C PHE A 238 27.26 -2.50 12.12
N ALA A 239 26.43 -1.50 12.44
CA ALA A 239 25.44 -1.58 13.51
C ALA A 239 24.48 -2.78 13.32
N ASN A 240 24.04 -3.02 12.08
CA ASN A 240 23.17 -4.14 11.73
C ASN A 240 23.91 -5.49 11.63
N THR A 241 25.26 -5.51 11.69
CA THR A 241 26.09 -6.70 11.42
C THR A 241 27.19 -6.89 12.47
N GLY A 242 26.85 -6.81 13.76
CA GLY A 242 27.77 -7.21 14.84
C GLY A 242 28.86 -6.19 15.19
N GLY A 243 28.76 -4.95 14.70
CA GLY A 243 29.75 -3.90 14.95
C GLY A 243 31.00 -3.99 14.06
N GLY A 244 31.91 -3.04 14.23
CA GLY A 244 33.16 -3.01 13.48
C GLY A 244 33.85 -1.64 13.43
N TYR A 245 34.91 -1.57 12.61
CA TYR A 245 35.80 -0.43 12.48
C TYR A 245 35.80 0.12 11.06
N LEU A 246 35.50 1.40 10.92
CA LEU A 246 35.65 2.15 9.67
C LEU A 246 36.91 3.01 9.74
N PHE A 247 37.89 2.74 8.87
CA PHE A 247 39.11 3.54 8.75
C PHE A 247 39.00 4.50 7.56
N ILE A 248 39.08 5.80 7.81
CA ILE A 248 39.03 6.86 6.80
C ILE A 248 40.41 7.52 6.70
N GLY A 249 41.07 7.35 5.56
CA GLY A 249 42.47 7.68 5.30
C GLY A 249 43.33 6.48 4.90
N VAL A 250 42.73 5.34 4.57
CA VAL A 250 43.44 4.11 4.16
C VAL A 250 43.04 3.74 2.73
N HIS A 251 44.02 3.35 1.92
CA HIS A 251 43.76 2.96 0.54
C HIS A 251 43.27 1.50 0.44
N ASP A 252 42.01 1.30 0.04
CA ASP A 252 41.28 0.03 0.02
C ASP A 252 42.14 -1.17 -0.46
N LYS A 253 42.75 -1.09 -1.65
CA LYS A 253 43.51 -2.22 -2.24
C LYS A 253 44.91 -2.46 -1.66
N SER A 254 45.60 -1.38 -1.27
CA SER A 254 47.01 -1.46 -0.87
C SER A 254 47.18 -1.50 0.64
N ARG A 255 46.11 -1.19 1.39
CA ARG A 255 46.05 -1.08 2.85
C ARG A 255 47.03 -0.05 3.41
N ARG A 256 47.53 0.84 2.54
CA ARG A 256 48.46 1.90 2.91
C ARG A 256 47.71 3.04 3.60
N VAL A 257 48.24 3.49 4.72
CA VAL A 257 47.78 4.69 5.42
C VAL A 257 48.22 5.90 4.63
N LEU A 258 47.26 6.66 4.13
CA LEU A 258 47.49 7.91 3.41
C LEU A 258 47.15 9.11 4.29
N GLY A 259 46.11 9.00 5.11
CA GLY A 259 45.53 10.12 5.88
C GLY A 259 44.97 11.24 5.00
N CYS A 260 44.53 12.33 5.63
CA CYS A 260 44.26 13.61 4.98
C CYS A 260 45.34 14.62 5.35
N ALA A 261 45.84 15.39 4.38
CA ALA A 261 46.83 16.42 4.67
C ALA A 261 46.28 17.45 5.67
N LYS A 262 47.09 17.81 6.68
CA LYS A 262 46.67 18.65 7.82
C LYS A 262 46.19 20.04 7.40
N GLU A 263 46.62 20.54 6.24
CA GLU A 263 46.22 21.86 5.73
C GLU A 263 44.78 21.87 5.21
N ASN A 264 44.23 20.69 4.87
CA ASN A 264 42.93 20.58 4.21
C ASN A 264 41.77 20.39 5.20
N ILE A 265 42.04 19.94 6.43
CA ILE A 265 41.01 19.47 7.36
C ILE A 265 41.37 19.78 8.81
N ASP A 266 40.41 20.39 9.51
CA ASP A 266 40.39 20.47 10.97
C ASP A 266 39.82 19.15 11.56
N PRO A 267 40.58 18.39 12.37
CA PRO A 267 40.14 17.10 12.91
C PRO A 267 38.91 17.24 13.82
N ASP A 268 38.82 18.30 14.63
CA ASP A 268 37.70 18.54 15.55
C ASP A 268 36.41 18.84 14.78
N SER A 269 36.50 19.64 13.71
CA SER A 269 35.39 19.83 12.78
C SER A 269 34.94 18.51 12.15
N LEU A 270 35.86 17.61 11.80
CA LEU A 270 35.49 16.37 11.14
C LEU A 270 34.86 15.35 12.11
N GLN A 271 35.36 15.26 13.34
CA GLN A 271 34.70 14.50 14.41
C GLN A 271 33.27 14.99 14.65
N ARG A 272 33.05 16.31 14.73
CA ARG A 272 31.71 16.90 14.87
C ARG A 272 30.81 16.55 13.68
N VAL A 273 31.33 16.58 12.46
CA VAL A 273 30.59 16.19 11.26
C VAL A 273 30.17 14.72 11.30
N ILE A 274 31.06 13.83 11.73
CA ILE A 274 30.78 12.40 11.88
C ILE A 274 29.72 12.18 12.97
N ALA A 275 29.90 12.76 14.15
CA ALA A 275 28.95 12.65 15.26
C ALA A 275 27.55 13.13 14.87
N GLN A 276 27.46 14.29 14.19
CA GLN A 276 26.20 14.83 13.69
C GLN A 276 25.57 13.98 12.58
N ALA A 277 26.37 13.28 11.78
CA ALA A 277 25.85 12.38 10.75
C ALA A 277 25.29 11.10 11.37
N ILE A 278 25.98 10.52 12.35
CA ILE A 278 25.51 9.33 13.08
C ILE A 278 24.25 9.64 13.89
N SER A 279 24.19 10.78 14.57
CA SER A 279 23.01 11.17 15.36
C SER A 279 21.74 11.40 14.55
N LYS A 280 21.85 11.49 13.21
CA LYS A 280 20.72 11.67 12.28
C LYS A 280 20.25 10.37 11.65
N LEU A 281 20.94 9.25 11.90
CA LEU A 281 20.55 7.96 11.35
C LEU A 281 19.19 7.53 11.93
N PRO A 282 18.22 7.15 11.10
CA PRO A 282 16.95 6.64 11.61
C PRO A 282 17.15 5.28 12.27
N VAL A 283 16.61 5.12 13.48
CA VAL A 283 16.72 3.90 14.28
C VAL A 283 15.32 3.38 14.60
N PHE A 284 15.09 2.09 14.33
CA PHE A 284 13.84 1.42 14.69
C PHE A 284 14.09 0.36 15.75
N HIS A 285 13.27 0.39 16.81
CA HIS A 285 13.33 -0.55 17.92
C HIS A 285 12.14 -1.52 17.89
N PHE A 286 12.44 -2.82 17.95
CA PHE A 286 11.45 -3.85 18.29
C PHE A 286 11.43 -4.16 19.80
N CYS A 287 12.46 -3.74 20.53
CA CYS A 287 12.57 -3.90 21.97
C CYS A 287 12.15 -2.61 22.69
N SER A 288 12.06 -2.66 24.02
CA SER A 288 11.59 -1.53 24.84
C SER A 288 12.66 -0.45 25.08
N THR A 289 13.85 -0.56 24.48
CA THR A 289 14.93 0.43 24.65
C THR A 289 14.75 1.63 23.73
N ASP A 290 15.29 2.77 24.12
CA ASP A 290 15.42 3.99 23.32
C ASP A 290 16.88 4.29 22.91
N ALA A 291 17.76 3.28 23.06
CA ALA A 291 19.19 3.41 22.83
C ALA A 291 19.51 3.89 21.40
N GLN A 292 20.50 4.77 21.29
CA GLN A 292 21.09 5.20 20.03
C GLN A 292 22.26 4.30 19.63
N VAL A 293 22.73 4.45 18.39
CA VAL A 293 23.94 3.76 17.94
C VAL A 293 25.12 4.19 18.80
N PHE A 294 25.76 3.24 19.47
CA PHE A 294 26.98 3.50 20.22
C PHE A 294 28.19 3.45 19.28
N TYR A 295 29.05 4.45 19.40
CA TYR A 295 30.25 4.58 18.58
C TYR A 295 31.34 5.35 19.32
N GLU A 296 32.58 5.13 18.90
CA GLU A 296 33.75 5.82 19.41
C GLU A 296 34.60 6.30 18.23
N ILE A 297 34.95 7.59 18.21
CA ILE A 297 35.75 8.19 17.13
C ILE A 297 37.15 8.42 17.64
N LYS A 298 38.15 7.98 16.87
CA LYS A 298 39.55 8.30 17.13
C LYS A 298 40.20 8.98 15.94
N VAL A 299 40.98 10.01 16.24
CA VAL A 299 41.88 10.67 15.30
C VAL A 299 43.31 10.23 15.64
N ILE A 300 44.02 9.74 14.63
CA ILE A 300 45.40 9.28 14.74
C ILE A 300 46.28 10.17 13.86
N ASP A 301 47.39 10.65 14.42
CA ASP A 301 48.34 11.48 13.72
C ASP A 301 49.17 10.66 12.73
N VAL A 302 49.19 11.12 11.47
CA VAL A 302 49.95 10.50 10.38
C VAL A 302 51.23 11.28 10.15
N PHE A 303 52.38 10.63 10.33
CA PHE A 303 53.69 11.26 10.16
C PHE A 303 54.34 10.87 8.83
N LYS A 304 54.95 11.84 8.15
CA LYS A 304 55.75 11.63 6.93
C LYS A 304 57.11 12.29 7.15
N ASN A 305 58.19 11.51 7.09
CA ASN A 305 59.55 11.98 7.35
C ASN A 305 59.64 12.75 8.68
N GLU A 306 59.16 12.14 9.78
CA GLU A 306 59.12 12.71 11.15
C GLU A 306 58.27 13.99 11.34
N ASN A 307 57.63 14.48 10.29
CA ASN A 307 56.74 15.64 10.35
C ASN A 307 55.28 15.19 10.35
N LEU A 308 54.44 15.87 11.14
CA LEU A 308 52.98 15.69 11.07
C LEU A 308 52.52 16.06 9.65
N TYR A 309 52.07 15.04 8.92
CA TYR A 309 51.53 15.16 7.56
C TYR A 309 50.02 15.38 7.60
N GLY A 310 49.32 14.64 8.45
CA GLY A 310 47.88 14.53 8.34
C GLY A 310 47.21 13.68 9.41
N TYR A 311 45.96 13.33 9.15
CA TYR A 311 45.13 12.59 10.10
C TYR A 311 44.49 11.34 9.48
N LEU A 312 44.42 10.27 10.27
CA LEU A 312 43.63 9.06 10.02
C LEU A 312 42.46 9.07 11.00
N ILE A 313 41.24 8.84 10.51
CA ILE A 313 40.06 8.74 11.38
C ILE A 313 39.61 7.29 11.44
N ILE A 314 39.33 6.82 12.65
CA ILE A 314 38.73 5.51 12.87
C ILE A 314 37.43 5.69 13.63
N VAL A 315 36.36 5.07 13.14
CA VAL A 315 35.07 5.01 13.82
C VAL A 315 34.82 3.56 14.23
N ASN A 316 34.83 3.29 15.53
CA ASN A 316 34.41 2.02 16.09
C ASN A 316 32.90 2.06 16.36
N VAL A 317 32.18 1.04 15.93
CA VAL A 317 30.72 0.92 16.05
C VAL A 317 30.39 -0.36 16.78
N GLU A 318 29.60 -0.27 17.84
CA GLU A 318 29.13 -1.46 18.55
C GLU A 318 27.94 -2.13 17.84
N PRO A 319 27.73 -3.45 18.05
CA PRO A 319 26.51 -4.11 17.60
C PRO A 319 25.26 -3.41 18.13
N PHE A 320 24.30 -3.15 17.26
CA PHE A 320 23.03 -2.53 17.66
C PHE A 320 21.94 -3.58 17.91
N CYS A 321 21.07 -3.34 18.91
CA CYS A 321 20.08 -4.33 19.34
C CYS A 321 19.01 -4.62 18.28
N CYS A 322 18.60 -3.60 17.51
CA CYS A 322 17.49 -3.68 16.56
C CYS A 322 17.93 -3.27 15.14
N VAL A 323 17.47 -2.13 14.63
CA VAL A 323 17.65 -1.78 13.21
C VAL A 323 18.08 -0.34 13.07
N VAL A 324 19.13 -0.13 12.27
CA VAL A 324 19.62 1.20 11.87
C VAL A 324 19.49 1.36 10.36
N PHE A 325 18.90 2.47 9.93
CA PHE A 325 18.77 2.85 8.53
C PHE A 325 19.82 3.90 8.16
N SER A 326 20.19 3.97 6.87
CA SER A 326 21.01 5.08 6.35
C SER A 326 20.21 6.38 6.22
N GLU A 327 18.93 6.25 5.87
CA GLU A 327 17.94 7.30 5.70
C GLU A 327 16.54 6.68 5.68
N ASP A 328 15.47 7.49 5.65
CA ASP A 328 14.12 6.96 5.46
C ASP A 328 14.03 6.14 4.15
N PRO A 329 13.43 4.94 4.18
CA PRO A 329 13.28 4.08 3.02
C PRO A 329 12.70 4.82 1.82
N ALA A 330 13.24 4.55 0.64
CA ALA A 330 12.75 5.11 -0.61
C ALA A 330 11.50 4.31 -1.05
N SER A 331 10.37 4.59 -0.41
CA SER A 331 9.07 3.97 -0.70
C SER A 331 7.96 5.02 -0.64
N TRP A 332 7.01 4.93 -1.57
CA TRP A 332 5.94 5.91 -1.74
C TRP A 332 4.58 5.23 -1.77
N MET A 333 3.54 5.99 -1.45
CA MET A 333 2.14 5.58 -1.60
C MET A 333 1.24 6.79 -1.84
N VAL A 334 0.01 6.53 -2.28
CA VAL A 334 -1.07 7.53 -2.39
C VAL A 334 -1.97 7.38 -1.16
N LYS A 335 -2.07 8.43 -0.33
CA LYS A 335 -2.98 8.47 0.83
C LYS A 335 -4.38 8.97 0.44
N GLU A 336 -5.35 8.85 1.34
CA GLU A 336 -6.78 9.16 1.14
C GLU A 336 -7.05 10.55 0.56
N GLN A 337 -6.23 11.56 0.90
CA GLN A 337 -6.29 12.91 0.31
C GLN A 337 -5.71 13.00 -1.10
N GLN A 338 -5.54 11.87 -1.80
CA GLN A 338 -4.99 11.82 -3.16
C GLN A 338 -3.59 12.43 -3.28
N LYS A 339 -2.82 12.39 -2.19
CA LYS A 339 -1.43 12.90 -2.13
C LYS A 339 -0.45 11.75 -2.18
N ILE A 340 0.56 11.91 -3.03
CA ILE A 340 1.71 11.02 -3.07
C ILE A 340 2.62 11.39 -1.89
N VAL A 341 2.87 10.44 -1.01
CA VAL A 341 3.68 10.63 0.18
C VAL A 341 4.84 9.65 0.19
N LYS A 342 6.02 10.12 0.61
CA LYS A 342 7.12 9.23 0.97
C LYS A 342 6.81 8.64 2.35
N LEU A 343 6.90 7.32 2.49
CA LEU A 343 6.77 6.65 3.77
C LEU A 343 7.97 7.00 4.66
N ASN A 344 7.71 7.37 5.90
CA ASN A 344 8.77 7.43 6.90
C ASN A 344 9.12 6.01 7.37
N MET A 345 10.26 5.87 8.03
CA MET A 345 10.76 4.58 8.52
C MET A 345 9.75 3.82 9.41
N ASN A 346 9.03 4.50 10.31
CA ASN A 346 8.05 3.84 11.20
C ASN A 346 6.85 3.28 10.41
N GLU A 347 6.25 4.09 9.53
CA GLU A 347 5.15 3.66 8.67
C GLU A 347 5.57 2.52 7.73
N TRP A 348 6.79 2.61 7.20
CA TRP A 348 7.36 1.60 6.32
C TRP A 348 7.55 0.27 7.04
N VAL A 349 8.22 0.25 8.21
CA VAL A 349 8.40 -0.98 9.00
C VAL A 349 7.05 -1.55 9.43
N ALA A 350 6.12 -0.72 9.88
CA ALA A 350 4.78 -1.15 10.27
C ALA A 350 4.05 -1.86 9.11
N LYS A 351 4.05 -1.27 7.91
CA LYS A 351 3.42 -1.89 6.72
C LYS A 351 4.15 -3.15 6.26
N MET A 352 5.48 -3.11 6.28
CA MET A 352 6.33 -4.23 5.89
C MET A 352 6.11 -5.45 6.79
N MET A 353 5.95 -5.20 8.10
CA MET A 353 5.87 -6.22 9.15
C MET A 353 4.45 -6.53 9.62
N ASN A 354 3.44 -5.80 9.15
CA ASN A 354 2.07 -6.06 9.56
C ASN A 354 1.71 -7.50 9.19
N THR A 355 1.06 -8.20 10.10
CA THR A 355 0.27 -9.39 9.74
C THR A 355 -1.10 -8.85 9.39
N ASP A 356 -1.69 -9.28 8.28
CA ASP A 356 -3.13 -9.04 8.12
C ASP A 356 -3.72 -9.70 9.36
N PRO A 357 -4.63 -9.03 10.09
CA PRO A 357 -5.55 -9.84 10.88
C PRO A 357 -6.03 -10.88 9.89
N ASP A 358 -5.85 -12.17 10.20
CA ASP A 358 -6.27 -13.21 9.29
C ASP A 358 -7.66 -12.78 8.82
N LEU A 359 -7.87 -12.58 7.51
CA LEU A 359 -9.19 -12.20 7.00
C LEU A 359 -10.32 -12.98 7.70
N PRO A 360 -10.12 -14.28 8.05
CA PRO A 360 -10.84 -14.97 9.11
C PRO A 360 -11.13 -14.18 10.40
N GLU A 361 -10.12 -13.81 11.18
CA GLU A 361 -10.22 -13.09 12.46
C GLU A 361 -10.82 -11.68 12.33
N ALA A 362 -10.52 -10.93 11.27
CA ALA A 362 -11.15 -9.62 11.03
C ALA A 362 -12.64 -9.76 10.71
N PHE A 363 -12.99 -10.79 9.91
CA PHE A 363 -14.37 -11.15 9.57
C PHE A 363 -15.12 -11.70 10.79
N GLU A 364 -14.48 -12.58 11.58
CA GLU A 364 -14.98 -13.13 12.85
C GLU A 364 -15.17 -12.04 13.91
N SER A 365 -14.25 -11.08 14.02
CA SER A 365 -14.35 -9.94 14.95
C SER A 365 -15.50 -9.00 14.60
N GLN A 366 -15.76 -8.80 13.30
CA GLN A 366 -16.92 -8.01 12.85
C GLN A 366 -18.24 -8.78 13.01
N LEU A 367 -18.22 -10.11 12.87
CA LEU A 367 -19.37 -10.98 13.13
C LEU A 367 -19.69 -11.10 14.64
N THR A 368 -18.70 -11.12 15.51
CA THR A 368 -18.87 -11.21 16.98
C THR A 368 -19.37 -9.92 17.63
N LEU A 369 -19.18 -8.76 16.99
CA LEU A 369 -19.80 -7.48 17.37
C LEU A 369 -21.27 -7.35 16.91
N SER A 370 -21.83 -8.37 16.26
CA SER A 370 -23.24 -8.52 15.94
C SER A 370 -23.95 -9.30 17.05
N ASP A 371 -25.11 -8.84 17.52
CA ASP A 371 -25.92 -9.47 18.59
C ASP A 371 -26.51 -10.85 18.21
N HIS A 372 -25.95 -11.56 17.21
CA HIS A 372 -26.39 -12.86 16.72
C HIS A 372 -25.24 -13.89 16.72
N PRO A 373 -24.99 -14.57 17.86
CA PRO A 373 -23.74 -15.30 18.07
C PRO A 373 -23.73 -16.76 17.58
N ALA A 374 -24.79 -17.29 16.96
CA ALA A 374 -24.92 -18.73 16.77
C ALA A 374 -24.85 -19.22 15.30
N TYR A 375 -25.27 -18.42 14.32
CA TYR A 375 -25.38 -18.92 12.93
C TYR A 375 -24.16 -18.62 12.04
N CYS A 376 -23.34 -17.62 12.39
CA CYS A 376 -22.20 -17.21 11.56
C CYS A 376 -20.85 -17.83 11.97
N ARG A 377 -20.81 -18.59 13.07
CA ARG A 377 -19.56 -19.10 13.68
C ARG A 377 -18.91 -20.27 12.92
N GLU A 378 -19.57 -20.80 11.88
CA GLU A 378 -19.07 -21.92 11.06
C GLU A 378 -18.56 -21.52 9.66
N GLN A 379 -18.57 -20.24 9.28
CA GLN A 379 -18.50 -19.84 7.86
C GLN A 379 -17.18 -19.25 7.33
N VAL A 380 -16.11 -19.18 8.13
CA VAL A 380 -14.78 -18.78 7.61
C VAL A 380 -14.23 -19.78 6.58
N ASN A 381 -14.56 -21.07 6.71
CA ASN A 381 -14.18 -22.12 5.75
C ASN A 381 -15.04 -22.11 4.46
N HIS A 382 -15.93 -21.13 4.29
CA HIS A 382 -16.99 -21.14 3.28
C HIS A 382 -17.10 -19.86 2.43
N LYS A 383 -16.03 -19.06 2.29
CA LYS A 383 -15.98 -17.87 1.40
C LYS A 383 -16.56 -18.15 0.00
N THR A 384 -16.21 -19.29 -0.57
CA THR A 384 -16.73 -19.74 -1.88
C THR A 384 -18.22 -20.09 -1.82
N GLN A 385 -18.70 -20.77 -0.78
CA GLN A 385 -20.10 -21.15 -0.65
C GLN A 385 -21.01 -19.93 -0.39
N LEU A 386 -20.55 -19.00 0.45
CA LEU A 386 -21.25 -17.73 0.69
C LEU A 386 -21.33 -16.89 -0.57
N GLN A 387 -20.24 -16.78 -1.34
CA GLN A 387 -20.27 -16.11 -2.62
C GLN A 387 -21.21 -16.82 -3.61
N GLN A 388 -21.21 -18.15 -3.67
CA GLN A 388 -22.15 -18.90 -4.52
C GLN A 388 -23.61 -18.69 -4.10
N HIS A 389 -23.86 -18.48 -2.81
CA HIS A 389 -25.20 -18.22 -2.29
C HIS A 389 -25.68 -16.79 -2.57
N LEU A 390 -24.81 -15.79 -2.37
CA LEU A 390 -25.16 -14.36 -2.51
C LEU A 390 -25.03 -13.87 -3.96
N PHE A 391 -24.04 -14.37 -4.69
CA PHE A 391 -23.71 -13.95 -6.06
C PHE A 391 -23.35 -15.17 -6.94
N PRO A 392 -24.29 -16.08 -7.23
CA PRO A 392 -24.01 -17.25 -8.04
C PRO A 392 -23.52 -16.87 -9.44
N VAL A 393 -22.42 -17.47 -9.91
CA VAL A 393 -21.92 -17.26 -11.28
C VAL A 393 -22.48 -18.35 -12.18
N SER A 394 -23.41 -18.01 -13.06
CA SER A 394 -24.01 -18.97 -14.01
C SER A 394 -23.71 -18.56 -15.45
N PRO A 395 -22.80 -19.26 -16.15
CA PRO A 395 -22.49 -19.01 -17.55
C PRO A 395 -23.74 -19.04 -18.43
N GLY A 396 -23.81 -18.15 -19.42
CA GLY A 396 -24.87 -18.14 -20.43
C GLY A 396 -26.19 -17.45 -20.02
N ARG A 397 -26.29 -16.89 -18.81
CA ARG A 397 -27.47 -16.11 -18.38
C ARG A 397 -27.08 -14.80 -17.71
N TRP A 398 -27.94 -13.79 -17.84
CA TRP A 398 -27.85 -12.55 -17.06
C TRP A 398 -28.53 -12.72 -15.71
N GLN A 399 -27.91 -12.15 -14.68
CA GLN A 399 -28.47 -12.10 -13.33
C GLN A 399 -28.53 -10.66 -12.85
N TYR A 400 -29.65 -10.31 -12.22
CA TYR A 400 -29.88 -9.00 -11.62
C TYR A 400 -30.05 -9.20 -10.12
N ILE A 401 -29.15 -8.62 -9.33
CA ILE A 401 -29.04 -8.87 -7.89
C ILE A 401 -29.08 -7.54 -7.13
N PRO A 402 -29.91 -7.38 -6.09
CA PRO A 402 -31.04 -8.24 -5.73
C PRO A 402 -32.17 -8.14 -6.77
N GLU A 403 -32.81 -9.26 -7.10
CA GLU A 403 -33.93 -9.30 -8.05
C GLU A 403 -35.10 -8.44 -7.58
N THR A 404 -35.37 -8.42 -6.27
CA THR A 404 -36.42 -7.60 -5.66
C THR A 404 -36.19 -6.09 -5.88
N LEU A 405 -34.96 -5.62 -5.68
CA LEU A 405 -34.60 -4.22 -5.90
C LEU A 405 -34.66 -3.87 -7.39
N TRP A 406 -34.23 -4.79 -8.27
CA TRP A 406 -34.38 -4.60 -9.71
C TRP A 406 -35.85 -4.42 -10.12
N MET A 407 -36.73 -5.30 -9.66
CA MET A 407 -38.16 -5.21 -9.94
C MET A 407 -38.78 -3.92 -9.38
N GLU A 408 -38.37 -3.52 -8.18
CA GLU A 408 -38.83 -2.27 -7.56
C GLU A 408 -38.38 -1.04 -8.36
N LEU A 409 -37.09 -0.93 -8.70
CA LEU A 409 -36.53 0.20 -9.46
C LEU A 409 -37.15 0.31 -10.85
N SER A 410 -37.32 -0.83 -11.55
CA SER A 410 -37.96 -0.87 -12.86
C SER A 410 -39.44 -0.47 -12.80
N SER A 411 -40.13 -0.76 -11.69
CA SER A 411 -41.50 -0.31 -11.47
C SER A 411 -41.60 1.20 -11.15
N GLN A 412 -40.61 1.75 -10.45
CA GLN A 412 -40.55 3.16 -10.06
C GLN A 412 -40.13 4.07 -11.23
N HIS A 413 -39.29 3.57 -12.14
CA HIS A 413 -38.64 4.37 -13.17
C HIS A 413 -38.89 3.80 -14.56
N LYS A 414 -39.89 4.37 -15.25
CA LYS A 414 -40.21 3.99 -16.63
C LYS A 414 -39.02 4.24 -17.57
N GLY A 415 -38.67 3.24 -18.39
CA GLY A 415 -37.53 3.31 -19.32
C GLY A 415 -36.23 2.74 -18.76
N LEU A 416 -36.18 2.39 -17.47
CA LEU A 416 -34.95 1.87 -16.84
C LEU A 416 -34.58 0.49 -17.38
N GLU A 417 -35.58 -0.37 -17.60
CA GLU A 417 -35.38 -1.71 -18.16
C GLU A 417 -34.78 -1.64 -19.57
N GLU A 418 -35.35 -0.81 -20.44
CA GLU A 418 -34.81 -0.59 -21.79
C GLU A 418 -33.41 0.02 -21.75
N LEU A 419 -33.15 0.99 -20.86
CA LEU A 419 -31.84 1.62 -20.68
C LEU A 419 -30.78 0.59 -20.30
N ILE A 420 -31.06 -0.28 -19.33
CA ILE A 420 -30.12 -1.32 -18.89
C ILE A 420 -29.94 -2.36 -20.00
N HIS A 421 -31.00 -2.80 -20.68
CA HIS A 421 -30.90 -3.73 -21.79
C HIS A 421 -30.06 -3.21 -22.95
N GLN A 422 -30.03 -1.89 -23.21
CA GLN A 422 -29.13 -1.30 -24.21
C GLN A 422 -27.65 -1.42 -23.82
N GLN A 423 -27.32 -1.39 -22.52
CA GLN A 423 -25.93 -1.55 -22.05
C GLN A 423 -25.48 -3.02 -22.05
N VAL A 424 -26.43 -3.92 -21.86
CA VAL A 424 -26.23 -5.36 -21.73
C VAL A 424 -26.37 -6.02 -23.12
N HIS A 425 -25.24 -6.21 -23.81
CA HIS A 425 -25.21 -6.68 -25.20
C HIS A 425 -25.58 -8.19 -25.30
N PRO A 426 -26.29 -8.67 -26.36
CA PRO A 426 -26.81 -10.04 -26.42
C PRO A 426 -25.77 -11.17 -26.44
N ALA A 427 -24.50 -10.88 -26.72
CA ALA A 427 -23.42 -11.87 -26.84
C ALA A 427 -22.55 -12.00 -25.58
N SER A 428 -22.92 -11.35 -24.48
CA SER A 428 -22.24 -11.45 -23.17
C SER A 428 -23.20 -12.00 -22.12
N TRP A 429 -22.66 -12.63 -21.08
CA TRP A 429 -23.37 -13.04 -19.86
C TRP A 429 -22.65 -12.48 -18.64
N GLY A 430 -23.34 -12.40 -17.50
CA GLY A 430 -22.78 -11.79 -16.30
C GLY A 430 -23.82 -11.46 -15.24
N ILE A 431 -23.40 -10.62 -14.31
CA ILE A 431 -24.18 -10.20 -13.14
C ILE A 431 -24.22 -8.68 -13.11
N LEU A 432 -25.41 -8.11 -12.91
CA LEU A 432 -25.58 -6.72 -12.50
C LEU A 432 -25.98 -6.68 -11.03
N ILE A 433 -25.21 -5.96 -10.22
CA ILE A 433 -25.48 -5.77 -8.80
C ILE A 433 -26.00 -4.34 -8.58
N PHE A 434 -27.29 -4.22 -8.28
CA PHE A 434 -27.97 -2.96 -8.03
C PHE A 434 -27.85 -2.53 -6.58
N SER A 435 -27.73 -1.22 -6.40
CA SER A 435 -27.91 -0.54 -5.13
C SER A 435 -28.67 0.77 -5.37
N ARG A 436 -29.41 1.23 -4.36
CA ARG A 436 -29.96 2.59 -4.38
C ARG A 436 -28.84 3.63 -4.34
N SER A 437 -27.74 3.32 -3.64
CA SER A 437 -26.54 4.15 -3.64
C SER A 437 -25.31 3.32 -3.29
N TRP A 438 -24.45 3.09 -4.27
CA TRP A 438 -23.16 2.44 -4.02
C TRP A 438 -22.24 3.35 -3.16
N ALA A 439 -22.48 4.66 -3.13
CA ALA A 439 -21.80 5.55 -2.18
C ALA A 439 -22.11 5.14 -0.74
N VAL A 440 -23.39 4.98 -0.38
CA VAL A 440 -23.82 4.58 0.97
C VAL A 440 -23.26 3.20 1.34
N ASP A 441 -23.31 2.25 0.40
CA ASP A 441 -22.77 0.89 0.61
C ASP A 441 -21.26 0.87 0.88
N LEU A 442 -20.55 1.87 0.36
CA LEU A 442 -19.11 2.06 0.60
C LEU A 442 -18.82 3.06 1.72
N GLY A 443 -19.82 3.52 2.46
CA GLY A 443 -19.66 4.48 3.56
C GLY A 443 -19.26 5.89 3.12
N LEU A 444 -19.60 6.27 1.89
CA LEU A 444 -19.49 7.63 1.36
C LEU A 444 -20.84 8.36 1.50
N GLU A 445 -20.81 9.68 1.33
CA GLU A 445 -22.02 10.50 1.33
C GLU A 445 -22.91 10.22 0.11
N GLU A 446 -24.21 10.06 0.37
CA GLU A 446 -25.24 9.89 -0.65
C GLU A 446 -25.38 11.17 -1.50
N LYS A 447 -25.51 11.03 -2.82
CA LYS A 447 -25.75 12.15 -3.73
C LYS A 447 -27.21 12.20 -4.15
N GLN A 448 -27.84 13.37 -3.97
CA GLN A 448 -29.19 13.62 -4.45
C GLN A 448 -29.25 13.61 -5.99
N GLY A 449 -30.36 13.12 -6.55
CA GLY A 449 -30.58 13.02 -8.00
C GLY A 449 -30.07 11.73 -8.65
N VAL A 450 -29.35 10.88 -7.91
CA VAL A 450 -29.03 9.50 -8.31
C VAL A 450 -30.26 8.62 -8.03
N LEU A 451 -30.78 7.95 -9.06
CA LEU A 451 -31.91 7.02 -8.91
C LEU A 451 -31.43 5.67 -8.35
N CYS A 452 -30.36 5.16 -8.94
CA CYS A 452 -29.68 3.95 -8.51
C CYS A 452 -28.28 3.85 -9.14
N ASP A 453 -27.46 2.98 -8.56
CA ASP A 453 -26.15 2.61 -9.08
C ASP A 453 -26.15 1.10 -9.37
N ALA A 454 -25.47 0.67 -10.44
CA ALA A 454 -25.40 -0.74 -10.84
C ALA A 454 -23.97 -1.16 -11.23
N LEU A 455 -23.44 -2.18 -10.58
CA LEU A 455 -22.13 -2.75 -10.90
C LEU A 455 -22.28 -3.95 -11.84
N LEU A 456 -21.79 -3.81 -13.06
CA LEU A 456 -21.74 -4.87 -14.06
C LEU A 456 -20.45 -5.68 -13.94
N ILE A 457 -20.60 -6.99 -13.84
CA ILE A 457 -19.53 -7.99 -13.84
C ILE A 457 -19.85 -8.97 -14.98
N ALA A 458 -19.14 -8.86 -16.10
CA ALA A 458 -19.48 -9.58 -17.31
C ALA A 458 -18.27 -10.28 -17.95
N HIS A 459 -18.54 -11.40 -18.62
CA HIS A 459 -17.54 -12.14 -19.37
C HIS A 459 -16.95 -11.30 -20.51
N ASN A 460 -15.63 -11.38 -20.69
CA ASN A 460 -14.81 -10.63 -21.65
C ASN A 460 -14.95 -9.10 -21.55
N ARG A 461 -15.30 -8.59 -20.36
CA ARG A 461 -15.38 -7.16 -20.09
C ARG A 461 -14.74 -6.81 -18.74
N PRO A 462 -14.23 -5.58 -18.58
CA PRO A 462 -13.87 -5.08 -17.26
C PRO A 462 -15.15 -4.80 -16.45
N PRO A 463 -15.09 -4.85 -15.12
CA PRO A 463 -16.24 -4.46 -14.32
C PRO A 463 -16.56 -2.98 -14.57
N THR A 464 -17.84 -2.68 -14.71
CA THR A 464 -18.32 -1.34 -15.08
C THR A 464 -19.37 -0.89 -14.07
N LEU A 465 -19.13 0.23 -13.41
CA LEU A 465 -20.09 0.91 -12.56
C LEU A 465 -20.94 1.85 -13.41
N TYR A 466 -22.25 1.64 -13.36
CA TYR A 466 -23.26 2.54 -13.89
C TYR A 466 -23.83 3.39 -12.77
N THR A 467 -23.93 4.69 -13.00
CA THR A 467 -24.72 5.61 -12.17
C THR A 467 -25.89 6.11 -13.00
N ILE A 468 -27.11 5.86 -12.54
CA ILE A 468 -28.34 6.23 -13.23
C ILE A 468 -28.89 7.49 -12.55
N LEU A 469 -28.99 8.57 -13.32
CA LEU A 469 -29.50 9.86 -12.87
C LEU A 469 -30.92 10.10 -13.37
N GLY A 470 -31.72 10.80 -12.56
CA GLY A 470 -33.05 11.26 -12.96
C GLY A 470 -32.98 12.42 -13.96
N ASP A 471 -32.02 13.31 -13.76
CA ASP A 471 -31.77 14.48 -14.59
C ASP A 471 -30.29 14.57 -14.99
N GLN A 472 -29.97 15.39 -15.99
CA GLN A 472 -28.58 15.63 -16.36
C GLN A 472 -27.86 16.40 -15.24
N ASP A 473 -26.75 15.83 -14.76
CA ASP A 473 -25.89 16.45 -13.75
C ASP A 473 -24.43 16.42 -14.21
N ALA A 474 -23.82 17.60 -14.29
CA ALA A 474 -22.41 17.76 -14.65
C ALA A 474 -21.45 17.11 -13.62
N GLU A 475 -21.89 16.97 -12.36
CA GLU A 475 -21.12 16.31 -11.30
C GLU A 475 -21.33 14.79 -11.25
N GLY A 476 -22.26 14.25 -12.05
CA GLY A 476 -22.57 12.82 -12.06
C GLY A 476 -21.36 11.95 -12.36
N GLN A 477 -20.47 12.41 -13.25
CA GLN A 477 -19.26 11.68 -13.61
C GLN A 477 -18.24 11.66 -12.47
N ASP A 478 -18.08 12.76 -11.74
CA ASP A 478 -17.16 12.83 -10.60
C ASP A 478 -17.63 11.92 -9.46
N TYR A 479 -18.95 11.93 -9.18
CA TYR A 479 -19.58 10.99 -8.26
C TYR A 479 -19.29 9.53 -8.64
N CYS A 480 -19.55 9.16 -9.90
CA CYS A 480 -19.33 7.80 -10.39
C CYS A 480 -17.84 7.40 -10.29
N ASN A 481 -16.93 8.30 -10.66
CA ASN A 481 -15.48 8.09 -10.57
C ASN A 481 -15.01 7.90 -9.12
N ARG A 482 -15.56 8.68 -8.18
CA ARG A 482 -15.25 8.56 -6.74
C ARG A 482 -15.67 7.20 -6.17
N ILE A 483 -16.85 6.70 -6.55
CA ILE A 483 -17.32 5.36 -6.14
C ILE A 483 -16.44 4.29 -6.76
N ALA A 484 -16.16 4.34 -8.06
CA ALA A 484 -15.32 3.36 -8.74
C ALA A 484 -13.92 3.26 -8.12
N LEU A 485 -13.29 4.40 -7.85
CA LEU A 485 -11.98 4.46 -7.18
C LEU A 485 -12.05 3.86 -5.77
N THR A 486 -13.05 4.24 -4.97
CA THR A 486 -13.22 3.75 -3.60
C THR A 486 -13.49 2.25 -3.58
N LEU A 487 -14.34 1.77 -4.49
CA LEU A 487 -14.66 0.36 -4.66
C LEU A 487 -13.39 -0.43 -4.99
N LYS A 488 -12.61 0.02 -5.99
CA LYS A 488 -11.34 -0.62 -6.35
C LYS A 488 -10.39 -0.68 -5.15
N GLN A 489 -10.19 0.43 -4.44
CA GLN A 489 -9.31 0.48 -3.28
C GLN A 489 -9.75 -0.50 -2.18
N LYS A 490 -11.04 -0.55 -1.86
CA LYS A 490 -11.59 -1.47 -0.86
C LYS A 490 -11.50 -2.93 -1.27
N LEU A 491 -11.75 -3.24 -2.55
CA LEU A 491 -11.60 -4.60 -3.07
C LEU A 491 -10.18 -5.15 -2.90
N VAL A 492 -9.18 -4.30 -3.12
CA VAL A 492 -7.78 -4.71 -2.95
C VAL A 492 -7.37 -4.75 -1.48
N THR A 493 -7.66 -3.70 -0.72
CA THR A 493 -7.14 -3.54 0.66
C THR A 493 -7.90 -4.36 1.70
N MET A 494 -9.23 -4.45 1.58
CA MET A 494 -10.10 -5.16 2.53
C MET A 494 -10.62 -6.48 1.93
N GLY A 495 -11.01 -6.47 0.66
CA GLY A 495 -11.49 -7.68 -0.02
C GLY A 495 -10.38 -8.69 -0.36
N GLY A 496 -9.12 -8.24 -0.36
CA GLY A 496 -7.96 -9.06 -0.70
C GLY A 496 -7.90 -9.50 -2.17
N TYR A 497 -8.52 -8.75 -3.09
CA TYR A 497 -8.46 -9.07 -4.51
C TYR A 497 -7.03 -8.89 -5.05
N THR A 498 -6.48 -9.94 -5.66
CA THR A 498 -5.08 -9.99 -6.12
C THR A 498 -4.94 -9.98 -7.64
N GLY A 499 -6.04 -9.90 -8.39
CA GLY A 499 -6.03 -9.84 -9.85
C GLY A 499 -5.70 -8.45 -10.41
N LYS A 500 -5.57 -8.33 -11.73
CA LYS A 500 -5.57 -7.03 -12.41
C LYS A 500 -6.98 -6.46 -12.35
N LEU A 501 -7.12 -5.21 -11.91
CA LEU A 501 -8.43 -4.61 -11.64
C LEU A 501 -8.47 -3.15 -12.08
N CYS A 502 -9.51 -2.82 -12.83
CA CYS A 502 -10.02 -1.47 -13.05
C CYS A 502 -11.53 -1.51 -12.84
N VAL A 503 -12.16 -0.38 -12.55
CA VAL A 503 -13.62 -0.25 -12.53
C VAL A 503 -13.96 0.86 -13.52
N MET A 504 -14.54 0.49 -14.65
CA MET A 504 -14.98 1.46 -15.66
C MET A 504 -16.19 2.22 -15.14
N THR A 505 -16.38 3.46 -15.55
CA THR A 505 -17.53 4.28 -15.12
C THR A 505 -18.37 4.68 -16.31
N LYS A 506 -19.68 4.67 -16.14
CA LYS A 506 -20.64 5.17 -17.11
C LYS A 506 -21.80 5.85 -16.40
N VAL A 507 -22.06 7.10 -16.76
CA VAL A 507 -23.23 7.84 -16.26
C VAL A 507 -24.35 7.77 -17.30
N LEU A 508 -25.53 7.35 -16.87
CA LEU A 508 -26.71 7.21 -17.70
C LEU A 508 -27.79 8.17 -17.18
N CYS A 509 -28.45 8.89 -18.08
CA CYS A 509 -29.56 9.77 -17.72
C CYS A 509 -30.88 9.17 -18.19
N LEU A 510 -31.82 9.02 -17.28
CA LEU A 510 -33.14 8.48 -17.57
C LEU A 510 -34.08 9.62 -18.01
N ASN A 511 -34.07 9.99 -19.29
CA ASN A 511 -34.96 11.03 -19.79
C ASN A 511 -36.37 10.45 -20.06
N PRO A 512 -37.45 10.98 -19.46
CA PRO A 512 -38.80 10.47 -19.67
C PRO A 512 -39.36 10.66 -21.09
N ASN A 513 -38.76 11.52 -21.92
CA ASN A 513 -39.28 11.93 -23.24
C ASN A 513 -38.36 11.61 -24.43
N ILE A 514 -37.17 11.03 -24.22
CA ILE A 514 -36.18 10.74 -25.27
C ILE A 514 -35.68 9.32 -25.08
N ASN A 515 -35.46 8.58 -26.18
CA ASN A 515 -34.64 7.37 -26.16
C ASN A 515 -33.35 7.66 -25.40
N ALA A 516 -33.14 6.98 -24.27
CA ALA A 516 -31.99 7.03 -23.39
C ALA A 516 -30.71 7.59 -24.04
N VAL A 517 -30.19 8.71 -23.53
CA VAL A 517 -28.92 9.27 -23.99
C VAL A 517 -27.85 8.91 -22.97
N SER A 518 -26.85 8.13 -23.39
CA SER A 518 -25.63 7.98 -22.60
C SER A 518 -24.89 9.32 -22.62
N LEU A 519 -24.70 9.95 -21.46
CA LEU A 519 -23.76 11.05 -21.34
C LEU A 519 -22.35 10.45 -21.29
N GLU A 520 -21.77 10.16 -22.46
CA GLU A 520 -20.32 9.98 -22.54
C GLU A 520 -19.70 11.38 -22.48
N MET A 521 -19.56 11.93 -21.27
CA MET A 521 -18.74 13.13 -21.09
C MET A 521 -17.32 12.79 -21.50
N SER A 522 -16.78 13.61 -22.41
CA SER A 522 -15.51 13.43 -23.10
C SER A 522 -14.29 13.58 -22.19
N SER A 523 -14.16 12.72 -21.17
CA SER A 523 -12.86 12.44 -20.57
C SER A 523 -12.15 11.44 -21.47
N SER A 524 -10.93 11.74 -21.88
CA SER A 524 -10.07 10.85 -22.67
C SER A 524 -10.01 9.47 -22.00
N GLN A 525 -10.78 8.52 -22.54
CA GLN A 525 -10.98 7.22 -21.92
C GLN A 525 -9.67 6.44 -21.99
N ILE A 526 -9.12 6.11 -20.83
CA ILE A 526 -7.94 5.24 -20.75
C ILE A 526 -8.37 3.84 -21.21
N HIS A 527 -7.76 3.35 -22.28
CA HIS A 527 -8.07 2.01 -22.80
C HIS A 527 -7.24 0.94 -22.10
N TYR A 528 -7.83 0.29 -21.10
CA TYR A 528 -7.19 -0.82 -20.37
C TYR A 528 -6.82 -2.00 -21.29
N PRO A 529 -5.71 -2.71 -21.02
CA PRO A 529 -5.34 -3.93 -21.73
C PRO A 529 -6.39 -5.04 -21.58
N TRP A 530 -6.40 -5.99 -22.51
CA TRP A 530 -7.34 -7.13 -22.50
C TRP A 530 -7.26 -7.97 -21.22
N SER A 531 -6.09 -8.01 -20.57
CA SER A 531 -5.84 -8.74 -19.32
C SER A 531 -6.62 -8.22 -18.10
N TYR A 532 -7.26 -7.05 -18.21
CA TYR A 532 -8.16 -6.48 -17.19
C TYR A 532 -9.61 -6.96 -17.36
N ASN A 533 -9.92 -7.70 -18.43
CA ASN A 533 -11.24 -8.28 -18.66
C ASN A 533 -11.37 -9.63 -17.93
N PHE A 534 -12.58 -9.95 -17.47
CA PHE A 534 -12.86 -11.26 -16.91
C PHE A 534 -13.07 -12.31 -18.02
N VAL A 535 -12.07 -13.16 -18.27
CA VAL A 535 -12.12 -14.18 -19.33
C VAL A 535 -12.76 -15.49 -18.86
N GLY A 536 -12.85 -15.73 -17.55
CA GLY A 536 -13.40 -16.97 -16.99
C GLY A 536 -14.16 -16.77 -15.69
N THR A 537 -14.97 -17.78 -15.34
CA THR A 537 -15.80 -17.79 -14.12
C THR A 537 -14.96 -17.60 -12.86
N GLN A 538 -13.78 -18.23 -12.79
CA GLN A 538 -12.88 -18.15 -11.64
C GLN A 538 -12.46 -16.70 -11.29
N GLN A 539 -12.22 -15.86 -12.30
CA GLN A 539 -11.86 -14.46 -12.09
C GLN A 539 -13.05 -13.65 -11.54
N MET A 540 -14.24 -13.91 -12.07
CA MET A 540 -15.49 -13.30 -11.60
C MET A 540 -15.81 -13.74 -10.18
N GLU A 541 -15.70 -15.04 -9.87
CA GLU A 541 -15.89 -15.58 -8.52
C GLU A 541 -14.89 -14.96 -7.53
N SER A 542 -13.60 -14.89 -7.90
CA SER A 542 -12.57 -14.26 -7.06
C SER A 542 -12.89 -12.78 -6.79
N PHE A 543 -13.41 -12.07 -7.79
CA PHE A 543 -13.85 -10.68 -7.64
C PHE A 543 -15.06 -10.58 -6.72
N LEU A 544 -16.09 -11.39 -6.93
CA LEU A 544 -17.32 -11.40 -6.13
C LEU A 544 -17.06 -11.80 -4.68
N GLN A 545 -16.13 -12.71 -4.45
CA GLN A 545 -15.71 -13.09 -3.12
C GLN A 545 -15.02 -11.94 -2.38
N ALA A 546 -14.20 -11.14 -3.07
CA ALA A 546 -13.62 -9.93 -2.49
C ALA A 546 -14.69 -8.86 -2.25
N LEU A 547 -15.62 -8.69 -3.21
CA LEU A 547 -16.74 -7.76 -3.10
C LEU A 547 -17.66 -8.10 -1.93
N MET A 548 -17.95 -9.38 -1.72
CA MET A 548 -18.74 -9.85 -0.58
C MET A 548 -18.12 -9.43 0.74
N ILE A 549 -16.79 -9.58 0.91
CA ILE A 549 -16.09 -9.14 2.12
C ILE A 549 -16.22 -7.62 2.29
N VAL A 550 -16.07 -6.87 1.20
CA VAL A 550 -16.25 -5.40 1.22
C VAL A 550 -17.66 -5.03 1.68
N LEU A 551 -18.69 -5.68 1.11
CA LEU A 551 -20.09 -5.40 1.43
C LEU A 551 -20.50 -5.89 2.81
N LEU A 552 -19.92 -6.98 3.32
CA LEU A 552 -20.21 -7.45 4.68
C LEU A 552 -19.57 -6.54 5.75
N GLY A 553 -18.46 -5.89 5.42
CA GLY A 553 -17.84 -4.89 6.29
C GLY A 553 -18.67 -3.61 6.45
N PHE A 554 -19.61 -3.35 5.54
CA PHE A 554 -20.46 -2.16 5.53
C PHE A 554 -21.94 -2.60 5.50
N ARG A 555 -22.62 -2.49 6.65
CA ARG A 555 -23.94 -3.08 7.01
C ARG A 555 -25.16 -2.79 6.07
N SER A 556 -25.01 -2.37 4.82
CA SER A 556 -26.13 -1.95 3.96
C SER A 556 -26.78 -3.10 3.17
N LEU A 557 -26.00 -4.01 2.56
CA LEU A 557 -26.57 -4.97 1.58
C LEU A 557 -27.40 -6.10 2.23
N LEU A 558 -27.18 -6.40 3.52
CA LEU A 558 -27.97 -7.39 4.27
C LEU A 558 -29.30 -6.85 4.81
N ARG A 559 -29.69 -5.59 4.49
CA ARG A 559 -31.05 -5.12 4.80
C ARG A 559 -32.16 -5.90 4.06
N TYR A 560 -31.79 -6.70 3.06
CA TYR A 560 -32.74 -7.34 2.14
C TYR A 560 -32.70 -8.87 2.13
N GLN A 561 -32.19 -9.56 3.15
CA GLN A 561 -32.55 -10.98 3.29
C GLN A 561 -34.03 -11.06 3.69
N PRO A 562 -34.90 -11.68 2.86
CA PRO A 562 -36.23 -12.02 3.30
C PRO A 562 -36.06 -13.24 4.21
N GLU A 563 -35.88 -13.02 5.50
CA GLU A 563 -36.31 -14.04 6.44
C GLU A 563 -37.78 -14.31 6.13
N LYS A 564 -38.02 -15.58 5.84
CA LYS A 564 -39.30 -16.21 5.55
C LYS A 564 -40.33 -15.84 6.62
N ASN A 565 -40.93 -14.66 6.49
CA ASN A 565 -42.17 -14.20 7.08
C ASN A 565 -42.46 -12.81 6.47
N SER A 566 -43.70 -12.64 5.99
CA SER A 566 -44.31 -11.34 5.74
C SER A 566 -44.06 -10.39 6.92
N TYR A 567 -44.22 -9.08 6.73
CA TYR A 567 -44.10 -8.02 7.74
C TYR A 567 -42.68 -7.47 7.95
N LEU A 568 -42.09 -6.86 6.92
CA LEU A 568 -41.16 -5.72 7.03
C LEU A 568 -40.89 -5.16 5.62
N SER A 569 -41.96 -4.70 4.96
CA SER A 569 -41.87 -3.88 3.76
C SER A 569 -42.19 -2.43 4.11
N ASN A 570 -41.42 -1.50 3.54
CA ASN A 570 -41.72 -0.07 3.38
C ASN A 570 -41.52 0.83 4.62
N PHE A 571 -40.26 1.20 4.89
CA PHE A 571 -39.93 2.30 5.81
C PHE A 571 -40.10 3.71 5.20
N HIS A 572 -40.49 3.84 3.92
CA HIS A 572 -40.52 5.14 3.25
C HIS A 572 -41.89 5.83 3.18
N HIS A 573 -43.00 5.18 3.54
CA HIS A 573 -44.35 5.72 3.21
C HIS A 573 -45.47 5.61 4.27
N HIS A 574 -45.22 5.19 5.51
CA HIS A 574 -46.32 5.02 6.49
C HIS A 574 -46.02 5.69 7.84
N SER A 575 -46.93 6.56 8.27
CA SER A 575 -46.89 7.38 9.51
C SER A 575 -47.27 6.62 10.79
N HIS A 576 -47.51 5.31 10.72
CA HIS A 576 -47.81 4.46 11.87
C HIS A 576 -47.11 3.10 11.79
N LEU A 577 -46.42 2.74 12.88
CA LEU A 577 -45.81 1.43 13.07
C LEU A 577 -46.62 0.66 14.12
N PHE A 578 -47.12 -0.53 13.75
CA PHE A 578 -47.72 -1.47 14.69
C PHE A 578 -46.83 -2.70 14.80
N VAL A 579 -46.29 -2.95 15.99
CA VAL A 579 -45.48 -4.14 16.30
C VAL A 579 -46.29 -5.04 17.22
N HIS A 580 -46.58 -6.25 16.75
CA HIS A 580 -47.19 -7.30 17.55
C HIS A 580 -46.15 -8.40 17.78
N ASP A 581 -45.84 -8.71 19.04
CA ASP A 581 -44.94 -9.83 19.35
C ASP A 581 -45.27 -10.53 20.68
N LEU A 582 -44.94 -11.82 20.76
CA LEU A 582 -45.05 -12.63 21.98
C LEU A 582 -43.83 -12.40 22.90
N PRO A 583 -43.97 -12.47 24.24
CA PRO A 583 -43.01 -11.89 25.21
C PRO A 583 -41.57 -12.43 25.19
N VAL A 584 -41.26 -13.48 24.42
CA VAL A 584 -40.00 -14.25 24.53
C VAL A 584 -39.07 -14.05 23.32
N SER A 585 -39.52 -13.39 22.24
CA SER A 585 -38.82 -13.44 20.95
C SER A 585 -37.77 -12.34 20.70
N GLY A 586 -37.57 -11.40 21.63
CA GLY A 586 -36.53 -10.37 21.55
C GLY A 586 -36.71 -9.31 20.45
N LYS A 587 -37.74 -9.41 19.60
CA LYS A 587 -37.98 -8.46 18.49
C LYS A 587 -38.39 -7.08 19.00
N ALA A 588 -39.03 -6.98 20.16
CA ALA A 588 -39.30 -5.70 20.83
C ALA A 588 -38.00 -4.93 21.16
N THR A 589 -36.95 -5.64 21.59
CA THR A 589 -35.62 -5.07 21.89
C THR A 589 -34.90 -4.65 20.61
N MET A 590 -35.09 -5.39 19.52
CA MET A 590 -34.50 -5.09 18.21
C MET A 590 -35.16 -3.86 17.56
N ALA A 591 -36.49 -3.74 17.67
CA ALA A 591 -37.23 -2.55 17.26
C ALA A 591 -36.81 -1.30 18.08
N MET A 592 -36.55 -1.44 19.39
CA MET A 592 -36.02 -0.36 20.22
C MET A 592 -34.58 0.05 19.84
N LYS A 593 -33.70 -0.89 19.47
CA LYS A 593 -32.33 -0.56 19.00
C LYS A 593 -32.30 0.10 17.62
N ILE A 594 -33.25 -0.22 16.75
CA ILE A 594 -33.45 0.47 15.46
C ILE A 594 -34.00 1.89 15.70
N ARG A 595 -34.94 2.05 16.65
CA ARG A 595 -35.44 3.35 17.15
C ARG A 595 -34.31 4.26 17.65
N ASP A 596 -33.45 3.79 18.54
CA ASP A 596 -32.37 4.60 19.14
C ASP A 596 -31.29 5.05 18.14
N ARG A 597 -31.19 4.36 16.99
CA ARG A 597 -30.19 4.64 15.95
C ARG A 597 -30.73 5.58 14.86
N ASN A 598 -32.01 5.49 14.53
CA ASN A 598 -32.67 6.41 13.59
C ASN A 598 -32.95 7.79 14.22
N ILE A 599 -33.22 7.86 15.54
CA ILE A 599 -33.33 9.14 16.27
C ILE A 599 -32.01 9.95 16.22
N ARG A 600 -30.85 9.28 16.13
CA ARG A 600 -29.56 9.98 15.95
C ARG A 600 -29.34 10.52 14.54
N LEU A 601 -30.05 9.99 13.54
CA LEU A 601 -29.97 10.43 12.14
C LEU A 601 -31.00 11.52 11.81
N TYR A 602 -32.09 11.62 12.58
CA TYR A 602 -33.15 12.60 12.41
C TYR A 602 -33.48 13.26 13.76
N MET A 603 -32.72 14.29 14.14
CA MET A 603 -33.03 15.11 15.31
C MET A 603 -34.02 16.21 14.93
N GLU A 604 -35.29 16.02 15.29
CA GLU A 604 -36.26 17.01 15.81
C GLU A 604 -37.68 16.39 15.77
N ALA A 605 -38.07 15.64 16.80
CA ALA A 605 -39.46 15.30 17.03
C ALA A 605 -39.73 15.32 18.55
N GLU A 606 -40.46 16.33 19.01
CA GLU A 606 -40.93 16.45 20.39
C GLU A 606 -42.19 15.60 20.58
N GLU A 607 -42.14 14.76 21.62
CA GLU A 607 -43.21 13.95 22.25
C GLU A 607 -43.68 12.65 21.55
N VAL A 608 -43.67 11.57 22.36
CA VAL A 608 -44.21 10.24 22.06
C VAL A 608 -45.13 9.84 23.22
N GLU A 609 -46.43 9.73 22.97
CA GLU A 609 -47.37 9.11 23.92
C GLU A 609 -47.39 7.59 23.75
N ASN A 610 -47.20 6.86 24.85
CA ASN A 610 -47.37 5.41 24.90
C ASN A 610 -48.78 5.08 25.41
N VAL A 611 -49.62 4.47 24.58
CA VAL A 611 -50.87 3.86 25.03
C VAL A 611 -50.71 2.34 25.00
N CYS A 612 -50.75 1.71 26.18
CA CYS A 612 -50.87 0.26 26.33
C CYS A 612 -52.33 -0.08 26.60
N GLU A 613 -53.01 -0.73 25.66
CA GLU A 613 -54.25 -1.44 25.95
C GLU A 613 -53.97 -2.94 26.01
N ASP A 614 -54.32 -3.54 27.14
CA ASP A 614 -54.22 -4.97 27.38
C ASP A 614 -55.62 -5.59 27.25
N VAL A 615 -55.92 -6.13 26.06
CA VAL A 615 -57.12 -6.92 25.85
C VAL A 615 -56.69 -8.29 25.31
N SER A 616 -56.88 -9.32 26.13
CA SER A 616 -56.69 -10.74 25.80
C SER A 616 -55.25 -11.24 25.57
N GLY A 617 -54.28 -10.74 26.33
CA GLY A 617 -52.94 -11.35 26.39
C GLY A 617 -52.04 -11.03 25.19
N LYS A 618 -52.33 -9.95 24.46
CA LYS A 618 -51.48 -9.36 23.43
C LYS A 618 -51.21 -7.90 23.79
N THR A 619 -49.96 -7.57 24.11
CA THR A 619 -49.55 -6.18 24.28
C THR A 619 -49.50 -5.52 22.89
N THR A 620 -50.35 -4.52 22.66
CA THR A 620 -50.31 -3.73 21.43
C THR A 620 -49.76 -2.35 21.77
N MET A 621 -48.60 -1.99 21.19
CA MET A 621 -48.11 -0.61 21.21
C MET A 621 -48.55 0.08 19.92
N ALA A 622 -49.27 1.19 20.06
CA ALA A 622 -49.60 2.08 18.95
C ALA A 622 -48.80 3.38 19.09
N MET A 623 -48.07 3.77 18.05
CA MET A 623 -47.31 5.03 18.01
C MET A 623 -47.96 5.98 17.00
N LYS A 624 -48.33 7.18 17.45
CA LYS A 624 -48.92 8.23 16.62
C LYS A 624 -47.88 9.30 16.35
N ILE A 625 -47.39 9.41 15.13
CA ILE A 625 -46.49 10.50 14.71
C ILE A 625 -47.38 11.60 14.12
N ARG A 626 -47.32 12.81 14.67
CA ARG A 626 -47.96 14.01 14.10
C ARG A 626 -46.91 14.73 13.26
N GLU A 627 -47.12 14.78 11.95
CA GLU A 627 -46.34 15.64 11.05
C GLU A 627 -46.73 17.11 11.25
N ARG A 628 -45.77 18.03 11.06
CA ARG A 628 -46.00 19.47 10.94
C ARG A 628 -46.00 19.88 9.48
#